data_AF-A0A6L6PWZ3-F1
#
_entry.id   AF-A0A6L6PWZ3-F1
#
_cell.length_a   1.000
_cell.length_b   1.000
_cell.length_c   1.000
_cell.angle_alpha   90.00
_cell.angle_beta   90.00
_cell.angle_gamma   90.00
#
_symmetry.space_group_name_H-M   'P 1'
#
loop_
_entity.id
_entity.type
_entity.pdbx_description
1 polymer ?
#
loop_
_entity_poly.entity_id
_entity_poly.type
_entity_poly.pdbx_seq_one_letter_code
_entity_poly.pdbx_strand_id
1 'polypeptide(L)'
;MKSEVLVPLCETPVTLPVSYVPTPSAPYRIHRKAAQLTQQPGRPRHGSEAALAPAGARVLIWKQDPSVTELGTRKAFLPGVILAGPRDARIASGAPGIAPVSPNAFGDFILPPDTEQFDAVHTFAVVRQTLSLYQRALASSGTPAQLPWQWNSQRNTDPIKVFPHGLPDVMNAYYSREERALKFGDFIPSGETSRLYTCRSFDIVAHETGHAVLDGLKPRWLLRRNPPQTGGLHESFGDLTAIFLALSQLDQAEAVIAQTKADLHDKTFLADMAEQFGLALGRPNGLRNADNDLTLAEAGNEVHAISQVFTGAIYDILADIFAFERRPGLIDDAALLYRTGEYLCGLVLRSLIAAPDFGATFAHVASHMAQFAVSDGKPPQYREFIRQRFTLRQVQVAEDARTLDIEADSGTLQDRRSCCGTMNHAEYFELEDVLDEERKALASWCQQHYAARNHA
;
A
#
# COMPACT_ATOMS: atom_id res chain seq x y z
N MET A 1 67.39 -18.48 -35.30
CA MET A 1 67.23 -19.77 -34.59
C MET A 1 66.83 -19.51 -33.15
N LYS A 2 65.55 -19.69 -32.85
CA LYS A 2 64.98 -20.45 -31.71
C LYS A 2 63.48 -20.15 -31.72
N SER A 3 62.72 -21.10 -32.27
CA SER A 3 61.25 -21.15 -32.11
C SER A 3 60.95 -21.48 -30.66
N GLU A 4 60.21 -20.62 -29.97
CA GLU A 4 59.52 -21.00 -28.75
C GLU A 4 58.17 -21.59 -29.13
N VAL A 5 58.02 -22.88 -28.81
CA VAL A 5 56.78 -23.64 -28.93
C VAL A 5 55.90 -23.25 -27.75
N LEU A 6 54.81 -22.53 -28.01
CA LEU A 6 53.73 -22.33 -27.04
C LEU A 6 53.02 -23.68 -26.82
N VAL A 7 53.27 -24.29 -25.67
CA VAL A 7 52.50 -25.43 -25.16
C VAL A 7 51.18 -24.87 -24.62
N PRO A 8 50.00 -25.34 -25.09
CA PRO A 8 48.74 -24.94 -24.48
C PRO A 8 48.64 -25.57 -23.10
N LEU A 9 48.63 -24.73 -22.05
CA LEU A 9 48.20 -25.15 -20.73
C LEU A 9 46.73 -25.50 -20.84
N CYS A 10 46.45 -26.81 -20.81
CA CYS A 10 45.11 -27.33 -20.63
C CYS A 10 44.65 -26.91 -19.23
N GLU A 11 43.92 -25.79 -19.15
CA GLU A 11 43.23 -25.41 -17.92
C GLU A 11 42.20 -26.49 -17.60
N THR A 12 42.42 -27.17 -16.49
CA THR A 12 41.45 -28.05 -15.85
C THR A 12 40.11 -27.33 -15.71
N PRO A 13 38.96 -28.00 -15.92
CA PRO A 13 37.67 -27.36 -15.78
C PRO A 13 37.51 -26.83 -14.35
N VAL A 14 37.36 -25.53 -14.22
CA VAL A 14 37.04 -24.86 -12.96
C VAL A 14 35.65 -25.34 -12.53
N THR A 15 35.60 -26.37 -11.69
CA THR A 15 34.37 -26.75 -11.00
C THR A 15 34.03 -25.65 -10.01
N LEU A 16 33.00 -24.86 -10.34
CA LEU A 16 32.44 -23.85 -9.45
C LEU A 16 31.97 -24.51 -8.13
N PRO A 17 32.41 -24.02 -6.97
CA PRO A 17 31.99 -24.58 -5.69
C PRO A 17 30.54 -24.18 -5.35
N VAL A 18 29.79 -25.15 -4.83
CA VAL A 18 28.39 -25.02 -4.45
C VAL A 18 28.23 -24.18 -3.18
N SER A 19 28.14 -22.85 -3.32
CA SER A 19 27.63 -21.95 -2.28
C SER A 19 26.09 -21.98 -2.27
N TYR A 20 25.49 -21.97 -1.08
CA TYR A 20 24.05 -21.96 -0.77
C TYR A 20 23.11 -22.00 -1.99
N VAL A 21 22.73 -23.20 -2.39
CA VAL A 21 21.88 -23.40 -3.57
C VAL A 21 20.45 -22.99 -3.20
N PRO A 22 19.77 -22.12 -3.96
CA PRO A 22 18.32 -21.98 -3.86
C PRO A 22 17.68 -23.36 -3.99
N THR A 23 16.56 -23.60 -3.30
CA THR A 23 15.90 -24.92 -3.26
C THR A 23 15.85 -25.54 -4.65
N PRO A 24 16.66 -26.56 -4.97
CA PRO A 24 16.66 -27.09 -6.31
C PRO A 24 15.32 -27.76 -6.60
N SER A 25 14.97 -27.86 -7.88
CA SER A 25 13.80 -28.64 -8.30
C SER A 25 13.84 -30.02 -7.63
N ALA A 26 12.68 -30.62 -7.35
CA ALA A 26 12.63 -31.94 -6.74
C ALA A 26 13.50 -32.98 -7.49
N PRO A 27 13.52 -33.00 -8.85
CA PRO A 27 14.44 -33.83 -9.61
C PRO A 27 15.92 -33.55 -9.31
N TYR A 28 16.33 -32.28 -9.24
CA TYR A 28 17.71 -31.92 -8.93
C TYR A 28 18.10 -32.29 -7.50
N ARG A 29 17.19 -32.17 -6.53
CA ARG A 29 17.44 -32.62 -5.14
C ARG A 29 17.67 -34.12 -5.08
N ILE A 30 16.87 -34.91 -5.81
CA ILE A 30 17.03 -36.36 -5.90
C ILE A 30 18.37 -36.70 -6.56
N HIS A 31 18.67 -36.07 -7.71
CA HIS A 31 19.94 -36.25 -8.42
C HIS A 31 21.15 -35.88 -7.55
N ARG A 32 21.11 -34.75 -6.84
CA ARG A 32 22.19 -34.30 -5.96
C ARG A 32 22.38 -35.23 -4.77
N LYS A 33 21.30 -35.70 -4.13
CA LYS A 33 21.39 -36.70 -3.05
C LYS A 33 22.00 -38.00 -3.57
N ALA A 34 21.57 -38.47 -4.74
CA ALA A 34 22.12 -39.65 -5.38
C ALA A 34 23.62 -39.48 -5.72
N ALA A 35 24.01 -38.31 -6.24
CA ALA A 35 25.41 -38.01 -6.53
C ALA A 35 26.28 -37.83 -5.27
N GLN A 36 25.73 -37.30 -4.17
CA GLN A 36 26.45 -37.17 -2.90
C GLN A 36 26.76 -38.52 -2.25
N LEU A 37 25.96 -39.55 -2.52
CA LEU A 37 26.23 -40.92 -2.03
C LEU A 37 27.47 -41.54 -2.70
N THR A 38 27.91 -41.05 -3.85
CA THR A 38 29.06 -41.57 -4.61
C THR A 38 30.29 -40.67 -4.58
N GLN A 39 30.18 -39.47 -4.00
CA GLN A 39 31.29 -38.51 -3.88
C GLN A 39 31.96 -38.62 -2.51
N GLN A 40 33.29 -38.64 -2.49
CA GLN A 40 34.03 -38.50 -1.23
C GLN A 40 33.74 -37.11 -0.62
N PRO A 41 33.53 -37.01 0.70
CA PRO A 41 33.32 -35.72 1.35
C PRO A 41 34.54 -34.82 1.11
N GLY A 42 34.31 -33.63 0.56
CA GLY A 42 35.36 -32.64 0.35
C GLY A 42 36.00 -32.20 1.67
N ARG A 43 37.25 -31.70 1.61
CA ARG A 43 37.95 -31.15 2.77
C ARG A 43 37.07 -30.11 3.49
N PRO A 44 36.90 -30.18 4.83
CA PRO A 44 36.17 -29.17 5.58
C PRO A 44 36.77 -27.79 5.30
N ARG A 45 35.93 -26.83 4.91
CA ARG A 45 36.36 -25.44 4.85
C ARG A 45 36.48 -24.93 6.28
N HIS A 46 37.67 -24.51 6.67
CA HIS A 46 37.82 -23.54 7.76
C HIS A 46 37.25 -22.21 7.23
N GLY A 47 35.94 -22.03 7.37
CA GLY A 47 35.28 -20.80 6.93
C GLY A 47 35.71 -19.65 7.85
N SER A 48 36.16 -18.55 7.26
CA SER A 48 35.99 -17.24 7.90
C SER A 48 34.55 -17.12 8.35
N GLU A 49 34.29 -16.53 9.52
CA GLU A 49 32.95 -16.33 10.09
C GLU A 49 31.92 -16.10 9.00
N ALA A 50 31.08 -17.11 8.75
CA ALA A 50 30.00 -16.97 7.79
C ALA A 50 29.11 -15.84 8.31
N ALA A 51 28.96 -14.77 7.54
CA ALA A 51 28.01 -13.72 7.86
C ALA A 51 26.67 -14.39 8.21
N LEU A 52 26.14 -14.09 9.40
CA LEU A 52 24.85 -14.63 9.84
C LEU A 52 23.82 -14.38 8.75
N ALA A 53 23.09 -15.44 8.36
CA ALA A 53 22.01 -15.28 7.39
C ALA A 53 21.06 -14.18 7.87
N PRO A 54 20.57 -13.30 6.98
CA PRO A 54 19.72 -12.19 7.38
C PRO A 54 18.48 -12.73 8.11
N ALA A 55 18.20 -12.21 9.30
CA ALA A 55 17.00 -12.56 10.04
C ALA A 55 15.75 -12.23 9.21
N GLY A 56 14.78 -13.14 9.18
CA GLY A 56 13.55 -12.97 8.40
C GLY A 56 12.75 -14.26 8.33
N ALA A 57 11.57 -14.18 7.72
CA ALA A 57 10.71 -15.32 7.46
C ALA A 57 10.26 -15.32 6.01
N ARG A 58 10.19 -16.51 5.40
CA ARG A 58 9.45 -16.70 4.16
C ARG A 58 7.97 -16.86 4.46
N VAL A 59 7.15 -16.23 3.64
CA VAL A 59 5.68 -16.30 3.72
C VAL A 59 5.13 -16.71 2.36
N LEU A 60 3.94 -17.32 2.34
CA LEU A 60 3.16 -17.50 1.12
C LEU A 60 2.02 -16.48 1.13
N ILE A 61 1.83 -15.75 0.03
CA ILE A 61 0.80 -14.71 -0.12
C ILE A 61 0.10 -14.80 -1.46
N TRP A 62 -1.15 -14.35 -1.53
CA TRP A 62 -1.77 -14.00 -2.82
C TRP A 62 -1.00 -12.89 -3.48
N LYS A 63 -0.82 -12.99 -4.81
CA LYS A 63 -0.09 -11.96 -5.54
C LYS A 63 -0.92 -10.70 -5.70
N GLN A 64 -2.19 -10.88 -6.02
CA GLN A 64 -3.24 -9.88 -6.19
C GLN A 64 -4.55 -10.42 -5.60
N ASP A 65 -5.69 -9.81 -5.88
CA ASP A 65 -7.02 -10.38 -5.66
C ASP A 65 -7.11 -11.84 -6.18
N PRO A 66 -7.67 -12.80 -5.40
CA PRO A 66 -7.84 -14.19 -5.82
C PRO A 66 -8.59 -14.41 -7.14
N SER A 67 -9.40 -13.45 -7.63
CA SER A 67 -10.02 -13.53 -8.97
C SER A 67 -9.00 -13.41 -10.11
N VAL A 68 -7.83 -12.81 -9.88
CA VAL A 68 -6.75 -12.67 -10.86
C VAL A 68 -5.93 -13.97 -10.92
N THR A 69 -6.60 -15.02 -11.37
CA THR A 69 -6.12 -16.42 -11.27
C THR A 69 -4.78 -16.67 -11.96
N GLU A 70 -4.43 -15.90 -12.98
CA GLU A 70 -3.16 -16.02 -13.70
C GLU A 70 -1.92 -15.71 -12.83
N LEU A 71 -2.08 -14.85 -11.81
CA LEU A 71 -0.99 -14.45 -10.92
C LEU A 71 -0.77 -15.47 -9.80
N GLY A 72 -1.87 -15.98 -9.22
CA GLY A 72 -1.86 -16.97 -8.15
C GLY A 72 -1.16 -16.49 -6.87
N THR A 73 -0.36 -17.36 -6.26
CA THR A 73 0.38 -17.06 -5.02
C THR A 73 1.88 -16.94 -5.27
N ARG A 74 2.58 -16.19 -4.41
CA ARG A 74 4.04 -16.11 -4.39
C ARG A 74 4.60 -16.35 -2.99
N LYS A 75 5.85 -16.82 -2.96
CA LYS A 75 6.65 -16.74 -1.74
C LYS A 75 7.29 -15.37 -1.67
N ALA A 76 7.20 -14.72 -0.52
CA ALA A 76 7.93 -13.50 -0.23
C ALA A 76 8.87 -13.74 0.95
N PHE A 77 9.99 -13.02 0.99
CA PHE A 77 10.86 -12.97 2.16
C PHE A 77 10.62 -11.66 2.88
N LEU A 78 10.30 -11.73 4.17
CA LEU A 78 10.07 -10.56 5.02
C LEU A 78 11.28 -10.38 5.96
N PRO A 79 12.14 -9.37 5.76
CA PRO A 79 13.31 -9.13 6.61
C PRO A 79 12.93 -8.79 8.06
N GLY A 80 13.77 -9.17 9.02
CA GLY A 80 13.56 -8.89 10.45
C GLY A 80 12.75 -9.98 11.18
N VAL A 81 12.83 -9.97 12.51
CA VAL A 81 12.25 -11.00 13.37
C VAL A 81 10.73 -10.95 13.32
N ILE A 82 10.10 -12.09 13.04
CA ILE A 82 8.65 -12.29 13.11
C ILE A 82 8.38 -13.37 14.16
N LEU A 83 7.52 -13.07 15.12
CA LEU A 83 7.12 -13.99 16.18
C LEU A 83 5.80 -14.68 15.83
N ALA A 84 5.43 -15.73 16.57
CA ALA A 84 4.13 -16.39 16.42
C ALA A 84 2.96 -15.39 16.58
N GLY A 85 1.93 -15.52 15.76
CA GLY A 85 0.88 -14.51 15.63
C GLY A 85 0.34 -14.44 14.20
N PRO A 86 1.17 -14.29 13.14
CA PRO A 86 2.48 -13.63 13.13
C PRO A 86 2.45 -12.21 13.70
N ARG A 87 3.54 -11.75 14.32
CA ARG A 87 3.64 -10.38 14.85
C ARG A 87 5.07 -9.85 14.85
N ASP A 88 5.20 -8.53 14.88
CA ASP A 88 6.44 -7.81 15.17
C ASP A 88 6.17 -6.60 16.08
N ALA A 89 7.13 -5.68 16.21
CA ALA A 89 6.98 -4.49 17.06
C ALA A 89 5.90 -3.51 16.57
N ARG A 90 5.47 -3.61 15.32
CA ARG A 90 4.55 -2.67 14.66
C ARG A 90 3.18 -3.25 14.37
N ILE A 91 3.11 -4.57 14.22
CA ILE A 91 1.90 -5.29 13.81
C ILE A 91 1.68 -6.47 14.77
N ALA A 92 0.46 -6.60 15.27
CA ALA A 92 0.02 -7.72 16.10
C ALA A 92 -1.28 -8.34 15.56
N SER A 93 -1.51 -9.61 15.85
CA SER A 93 -2.80 -10.25 15.57
C SER A 93 -3.87 -9.75 16.53
N GLY A 94 -5.07 -9.50 16.00
CA GLY A 94 -6.24 -9.17 16.79
C GLY A 94 -6.74 -10.33 17.66
N ALA A 95 -7.37 -10.01 18.79
CA ALA A 95 -8.00 -10.97 19.69
C ALA A 95 -9.34 -10.42 20.21
N PRO A 96 -10.44 -11.22 20.22
CA PRO A 96 -10.54 -12.57 19.65
C PRO A 96 -10.35 -12.57 18.13
N GLY A 97 -9.91 -13.69 17.56
CA GLY A 97 -9.59 -13.79 16.15
C GLY A 97 -9.01 -15.17 15.80
N ILE A 98 -8.38 -15.26 14.63
CA ILE A 98 -7.72 -16.49 14.17
C ILE A 98 -6.65 -16.91 15.19
N ALA A 99 -6.58 -18.22 15.48
CA ALA A 99 -5.63 -18.76 16.44
C ALA A 99 -4.17 -18.41 16.05
N PRO A 100 -3.29 -18.08 17.02
CA PRO A 100 -1.92 -17.68 16.73
C PRO A 100 -1.17 -18.68 15.85
N VAL A 101 -0.71 -18.22 14.69
CA VAL A 101 0.07 -19.05 13.77
C VAL A 101 1.52 -19.07 14.22
N SER A 102 2.10 -20.26 14.36
CA SER A 102 3.53 -20.42 14.69
C SER A 102 4.37 -20.63 13.43
N PRO A 103 5.61 -20.11 13.37
CA PRO A 103 6.52 -20.43 12.28
C PRO A 103 6.92 -21.90 12.31
N ASN A 104 7.30 -22.44 11.16
CA ASN A 104 7.88 -23.79 11.08
C ASN A 104 9.31 -23.85 11.64
N ALA A 105 9.95 -25.02 11.59
CA ALA A 105 11.31 -25.22 12.11
C ALA A 105 12.40 -24.34 11.44
N PHE A 106 12.10 -23.72 10.30
CA PHE A 106 13.00 -22.79 9.60
C PHE A 106 12.69 -21.31 9.90
N GLY A 107 11.71 -21.03 10.77
CA GLY A 107 11.25 -19.66 11.04
C GLY A 107 10.28 -19.13 9.99
N ASP A 108 9.76 -19.97 9.09
CA ASP A 108 8.90 -19.54 7.97
C ASP A 108 7.40 -19.79 8.23
N PHE A 109 6.56 -18.99 7.58
CA PHE A 109 5.09 -19.11 7.59
C PHE A 109 4.59 -19.50 6.20
N ILE A 110 4.84 -20.75 5.79
CA ILE A 110 4.37 -21.28 4.50
C ILE A 110 3.15 -22.17 4.77
N LEU A 111 1.97 -21.64 4.48
CA LEU A 111 0.69 -22.29 4.72
C LEU A 111 -0.09 -22.50 3.42
N PRO A 112 -0.96 -23.52 3.34
CA PRO A 112 -1.82 -23.71 2.18
C PRO A 112 -2.79 -22.52 2.01
N PRO A 113 -2.98 -22.00 0.78
CA PRO A 113 -4.00 -20.99 0.50
C PRO A 113 -5.39 -21.43 0.97
N ASP A 114 -6.29 -20.47 1.12
CA ASP A 114 -7.69 -20.68 1.51
C ASP A 114 -7.92 -21.29 2.91
N THR A 115 -6.93 -21.16 3.80
CA THR A 115 -7.04 -21.53 5.22
C THR A 115 -7.00 -20.28 6.10
N GLU A 116 -7.65 -20.31 7.27
CA GLU A 116 -7.62 -19.19 8.23
C GLU A 116 -6.19 -18.79 8.60
N GLN A 117 -5.31 -19.79 8.80
CA GLN A 117 -3.93 -19.53 9.17
C GLN A 117 -3.16 -18.86 8.02
N PHE A 118 -3.44 -19.24 6.77
CA PHE A 118 -2.92 -18.54 5.60
C PHE A 118 -3.43 -17.10 5.55
N ASP A 119 -4.73 -16.87 5.77
CA ASP A 119 -5.32 -15.53 5.78
C ASP A 119 -4.60 -14.64 6.81
N ALA A 120 -4.34 -15.14 8.03
CA ALA A 120 -3.57 -14.43 9.05
C ALA A 120 -2.14 -14.08 8.62
N VAL A 121 -1.45 -15.01 7.96
CA VAL A 121 -0.08 -14.78 7.46
C VAL A 121 -0.05 -13.83 6.28
N HIS A 122 -0.99 -13.99 5.35
CA HIS A 122 -1.11 -13.18 4.16
C HIS A 122 -1.40 -11.73 4.51
N THR A 123 -2.44 -11.48 5.31
CA THR A 123 -2.80 -10.11 5.72
C THR A 123 -1.64 -9.45 6.48
N PHE A 124 -1.01 -10.13 7.44
CA PHE A 124 0.18 -9.61 8.12
C PHE A 124 1.31 -9.25 7.14
N ALA A 125 1.59 -10.13 6.18
CA ALA A 125 2.65 -9.93 5.22
C ALA A 125 2.41 -8.71 4.32
N VAL A 126 1.17 -8.52 3.84
CA VAL A 126 0.79 -7.36 3.03
C VAL A 126 0.94 -6.07 3.84
N VAL A 127 0.41 -6.01 5.07
CA VAL A 127 0.57 -4.86 5.99
C VAL A 127 2.05 -4.51 6.17
N ARG A 128 2.91 -5.52 6.38
CA ARG A 128 4.35 -5.35 6.57
C ARG A 128 5.05 -4.87 5.29
N GLN A 129 4.62 -5.34 4.13
CA GLN A 129 5.14 -4.88 2.83
C GLN A 129 4.73 -3.43 2.55
N THR A 130 3.49 -3.03 2.87
CA THR A 130 3.02 -1.63 2.78
C THR A 130 3.83 -0.70 3.68
N LEU A 131 4.08 -1.09 4.94
CA LEU A 131 4.96 -0.32 5.81
C LEU A 131 6.36 -0.18 5.20
N SER A 132 6.92 -1.28 4.73
CA SER A 132 8.26 -1.29 4.12
C SER A 132 8.33 -0.41 2.86
N LEU A 133 7.27 -0.38 2.05
CA LEU A 133 7.16 0.49 0.87
C LEU A 133 7.37 1.95 1.25
N TYR A 134 6.59 2.45 2.22
CA TYR A 134 6.63 3.85 2.61
C TYR A 134 7.86 4.22 3.44
N GLN A 135 8.38 3.29 4.26
CA GLN A 135 9.65 3.47 4.96
C GLN A 135 10.83 3.62 3.97
N ARG A 136 10.80 2.89 2.84
CA ARG A 136 11.78 3.06 1.75
C ARG A 136 11.56 4.37 1.00
N ALA A 137 10.32 4.71 0.69
CA ALA A 137 9.99 5.95 -0.04
C ALA A 137 10.42 7.24 0.69
N LEU A 138 10.43 7.20 2.03
CA LEU A 138 10.90 8.31 2.88
C LEU A 138 12.32 8.11 3.43
N ALA A 139 13.02 7.06 3.01
CA ALA A 139 14.36 6.78 3.52
C ALA A 139 15.31 7.95 3.23
N SER A 140 16.12 8.31 4.22
CA SER A 140 17.13 9.36 4.10
C SER A 140 18.46 8.84 4.62
N SER A 141 19.55 9.19 3.93
CA SER A 141 20.92 8.81 4.33
C SER A 141 21.10 7.30 4.55
N GLY A 142 20.44 6.48 3.72
CA GLY A 142 20.51 5.02 3.80
C GLY A 142 19.76 4.39 4.98
N THR A 143 18.99 5.19 5.75
CA THR A 143 18.19 4.70 6.88
C THR A 143 16.71 4.72 6.52
N PRO A 144 15.98 3.59 6.66
CA PRO A 144 14.52 3.57 6.48
C PRO A 144 13.84 4.56 7.42
N ALA A 145 12.82 5.26 6.94
CA ALA A 145 12.06 6.19 7.77
C ALA A 145 11.30 5.45 8.89
N GLN A 146 11.05 6.15 9.99
CA GLN A 146 10.09 5.70 11.00
C GLN A 146 8.72 6.29 10.65
N LEU A 147 7.75 5.43 10.36
CA LEU A 147 6.35 5.83 10.19
C LEU A 147 5.65 5.69 11.52
N PRO A 148 5.10 6.73 12.16
CA PRO A 148 4.31 6.54 13.37
C PRO A 148 2.93 5.98 13.03
N TRP A 149 2.34 5.18 13.92
CA TRP A 149 0.88 5.11 13.99
C TRP A 149 0.36 6.36 14.69
N GLN A 150 -0.85 6.82 14.38
CA GLN A 150 -1.37 8.08 14.95
C GLN A 150 -1.33 8.10 16.48
N TRP A 151 -1.61 6.97 17.13
CA TRP A 151 -1.59 6.83 18.59
C TRP A 151 -0.19 6.68 19.19
N ASN A 152 0.86 6.57 18.36
CA ASN A 152 2.22 6.41 18.86
C ASN A 152 2.74 7.70 19.50
N SER A 153 3.39 7.56 20.66
CA SER A 153 4.04 8.63 21.39
C SER A 153 5.23 8.08 22.17
N GLN A 154 5.96 8.92 22.91
CA GLN A 154 7.02 8.44 23.81
C GLN A 154 6.54 7.41 24.85
N ARG A 155 5.23 7.38 25.15
CA ARG A 155 4.63 6.48 26.15
C ARG A 155 3.76 5.38 25.54
N ASN A 156 3.45 5.46 24.25
CA ASN A 156 2.60 4.50 23.56
C ASN A 156 3.30 4.05 22.29
N THR A 157 3.74 2.79 22.27
CA THR A 157 4.34 2.16 21.10
C THR A 157 3.51 0.96 20.65
N ASP A 158 2.21 0.97 20.95
CA ASP A 158 1.33 -0.16 20.67
C ASP A 158 1.29 -0.42 19.15
N PRO A 159 1.36 -1.70 18.75
CA PRO A 159 1.23 -2.08 17.36
C PRO A 159 -0.21 -1.90 16.87
N ILE A 160 -0.38 -1.86 15.55
CA ILE A 160 -1.70 -2.02 14.95
C ILE A 160 -2.12 -3.50 15.05
N LYS A 161 -3.39 -3.74 15.39
CA LYS A 161 -3.99 -5.08 15.45
C LYS A 161 -4.61 -5.44 14.11
N VAL A 162 -4.36 -6.64 13.63
CA VAL A 162 -4.90 -7.11 12.34
C VAL A 162 -5.91 -8.22 12.60
N PHE A 163 -7.15 -8.04 12.12
CA PHE A 163 -8.24 -9.00 12.20
C PHE A 163 -8.65 -9.42 10.77
N PRO A 164 -8.04 -10.46 10.19
CA PRO A 164 -8.39 -10.94 8.85
C PRO A 164 -9.86 -11.37 8.73
N HIS A 165 -10.43 -11.93 9.80
CA HIS A 165 -11.85 -12.28 9.92
C HIS A 165 -12.46 -11.42 11.04
N GLY A 166 -12.42 -10.11 10.86
CA GLY A 166 -12.80 -9.12 11.88
C GLY A 166 -14.26 -8.69 11.82
N LEU A 167 -14.92 -8.87 10.67
CA LEU A 167 -16.29 -8.41 10.41
C LEU A 167 -17.12 -9.56 9.79
N PRO A 168 -17.57 -10.53 10.59
CA PRO A 168 -18.33 -11.66 10.09
C PRO A 168 -19.64 -11.21 9.44
N ASP A 169 -19.91 -11.70 8.23
CA ASP A 169 -21.09 -11.39 7.41
C ASP A 169 -21.22 -9.92 6.99
N VAL A 170 -20.09 -9.19 6.94
CA VAL A 170 -20.06 -7.79 6.53
C VAL A 170 -19.31 -7.62 5.21
N MET A 171 -19.96 -6.97 4.24
CA MET A 171 -19.36 -6.56 2.96
C MET A 171 -18.54 -5.28 3.13
N ASN A 172 -17.45 -5.33 3.90
CA ASN A 172 -16.59 -4.17 4.13
C ASN A 172 -15.19 -4.57 4.62
N ALA A 173 -14.25 -3.63 4.56
CA ALA A 173 -12.99 -3.64 5.30
C ALA A 173 -12.76 -2.22 5.83
N TYR A 174 -12.04 -2.07 6.94
CA TYR A 174 -11.69 -0.76 7.45
C TYR A 174 -10.47 -0.73 8.37
N TYR A 175 -9.81 0.42 8.38
CA TYR A 175 -8.95 0.89 9.45
C TYR A 175 -9.76 1.61 10.54
N SER A 176 -9.43 1.37 11.81
CA SER A 176 -9.98 2.11 12.94
C SER A 176 -8.85 2.63 13.83
N ARG A 177 -8.80 3.96 13.99
CA ARG A 177 -7.85 4.62 14.90
C ARG A 177 -8.15 4.29 16.37
N GLU A 178 -9.40 4.42 16.78
CA GLU A 178 -9.85 4.14 18.15
C GLU A 178 -9.48 2.71 18.59
N GLU A 179 -9.79 1.72 17.75
CA GLU A 179 -9.49 0.33 18.03
C GLU A 179 -8.04 -0.07 17.76
N ARG A 180 -7.27 0.80 17.10
CA ARG A 180 -5.90 0.58 16.63
C ARG A 180 -5.83 -0.66 15.76
N ALA A 181 -6.77 -0.80 14.83
CA ALA A 181 -7.04 -2.06 14.16
C ALA A 181 -7.30 -1.92 12.66
N LEU A 182 -6.90 -2.95 11.92
CA LEU A 182 -7.42 -3.27 10.58
C LEU A 182 -8.39 -4.43 10.73
N LYS A 183 -9.60 -4.27 10.20
CA LYS A 183 -10.65 -5.28 10.24
C LYS A 183 -11.16 -5.57 8.83
N PHE A 184 -11.19 -6.84 8.50
CA PHE A 184 -11.61 -7.32 7.19
C PHE A 184 -12.85 -8.17 7.36
N GLY A 185 -13.82 -7.96 6.47
CA GLY A 185 -15.07 -8.70 6.44
C GLY A 185 -15.05 -9.89 5.51
N ASP A 186 -16.06 -10.71 5.71
CA ASP A 186 -16.32 -11.91 4.94
C ASP A 186 -17.82 -12.09 4.75
N PHE A 187 -18.22 -12.59 3.59
CA PHE A 187 -19.64 -12.76 3.24
C PHE A 187 -19.80 -13.75 2.09
N ILE A 188 -21.01 -14.26 1.90
CA ILE A 188 -21.37 -15.07 0.73
C ILE A 188 -22.02 -14.13 -0.30
N PRO A 189 -21.41 -13.90 -1.48
CA PRO A 189 -22.01 -13.08 -2.51
C PRO A 189 -23.39 -13.59 -2.94
N SER A 190 -24.25 -12.69 -3.42
CA SER A 190 -25.60 -13.07 -3.86
C SER A 190 -25.54 -14.07 -5.01
N GLY A 191 -26.20 -15.22 -4.86
CA GLY A 191 -26.21 -16.28 -5.87
C GLY A 191 -25.01 -17.23 -5.82
N GLU A 192 -24.04 -17.00 -4.93
CA GLU A 192 -22.88 -17.85 -4.74
C GLU A 192 -23.03 -18.79 -3.53
N THR A 193 -22.18 -19.82 -3.49
CA THR A 193 -22.11 -20.78 -2.36
C THR A 193 -20.84 -20.65 -1.54
N SER A 194 -19.80 -20.03 -2.11
CA SER A 194 -18.50 -19.88 -1.47
C SER A 194 -18.41 -18.52 -0.77
N ARG A 195 -17.82 -18.52 0.42
CA ARG A 195 -17.57 -17.31 1.19
C ARG A 195 -16.35 -16.57 0.65
N LEU A 196 -16.51 -15.28 0.41
CA LEU A 196 -15.47 -14.33 0.06
C LEU A 196 -14.86 -13.75 1.34
N TYR A 197 -13.55 -13.56 1.34
CA TYR A 197 -12.82 -12.93 2.44
C TYR A 197 -12.03 -11.74 1.92
N THR A 198 -12.39 -10.53 2.32
CA THR A 198 -11.74 -9.30 1.84
C THR A 198 -10.26 -9.24 2.22
N CYS A 199 -9.85 -9.92 3.30
CA CYS A 199 -8.47 -10.03 3.74
C CYS A 199 -7.54 -10.80 2.79
N ARG A 200 -8.10 -11.55 1.83
CA ARG A 200 -7.34 -12.26 0.78
C ARG A 200 -6.96 -11.37 -0.39
N SER A 201 -7.62 -10.21 -0.50
CA SER A 201 -7.35 -9.26 -1.56
C SER A 201 -6.14 -8.43 -1.20
N PHE A 202 -5.07 -8.57 -2.00
CA PHE A 202 -3.81 -7.85 -1.79
C PHE A 202 -4.01 -6.33 -1.79
N ASP A 203 -4.86 -5.84 -2.69
CA ASP A 203 -5.23 -4.44 -2.84
C ASP A 203 -6.07 -3.90 -1.67
N ILE A 204 -7.09 -4.62 -1.18
CA ILE A 204 -7.90 -4.19 -0.03
C ILE A 204 -7.02 -4.11 1.21
N VAL A 205 -6.18 -5.11 1.48
CA VAL A 205 -5.28 -5.07 2.64
C VAL A 205 -4.29 -3.90 2.53
N ALA A 206 -3.76 -3.64 1.33
CA ALA A 206 -2.89 -2.50 1.09
C ALA A 206 -3.62 -1.16 1.29
N HIS A 207 -4.83 -1.03 0.77
CA HIS A 207 -5.69 0.16 0.87
C HIS A 207 -5.97 0.52 2.34
N GLU A 208 -6.46 -0.44 3.13
CA GLU A 208 -6.74 -0.21 4.56
C GLU A 208 -5.48 0.10 5.37
N THR A 209 -4.36 -0.54 5.04
CA THR A 209 -3.07 -0.20 5.64
C THR A 209 -2.62 1.22 5.25
N GLY A 210 -2.94 1.64 4.02
CA GLY A 210 -2.74 3.00 3.53
C GLY A 210 -3.41 4.03 4.41
N HIS A 211 -4.68 3.83 4.79
CA HIS A 211 -5.35 4.73 5.73
C HIS A 211 -4.61 4.83 7.07
N ALA A 212 -4.16 3.71 7.64
CA ALA A 212 -3.43 3.72 8.90
C ALA A 212 -2.09 4.49 8.81
N VAL A 213 -1.39 4.36 7.68
CA VAL A 213 -0.14 5.10 7.42
C VAL A 213 -0.42 6.58 7.25
N LEU A 214 -1.41 6.95 6.43
CA LEU A 214 -1.76 8.35 6.21
C LEU A 214 -2.26 8.99 7.49
N ASP A 215 -3.02 8.27 8.32
CA ASP A 215 -3.47 8.76 9.60
C ASP A 215 -2.30 9.08 10.55
N GLY A 216 -1.24 8.27 10.53
CA GLY A 216 -0.01 8.57 11.26
C GLY A 216 0.70 9.84 10.79
N LEU A 217 0.60 10.17 9.49
CA LEU A 217 1.31 11.29 8.86
C LEU A 217 0.48 12.59 8.83
N LYS A 218 -0.83 12.47 8.60
CA LYS A 218 -1.82 13.56 8.47
C LYS A 218 -3.10 13.25 9.26
N PRO A 219 -3.03 13.17 10.61
CA PRO A 219 -4.17 12.74 11.44
C PRO A 219 -5.44 13.56 11.24
N ARG A 220 -5.29 14.86 10.93
CA ARG A 220 -6.41 15.79 10.79
C ARG A 220 -7.19 15.59 9.50
N TRP A 221 -6.71 14.81 8.53
CA TRP A 221 -7.42 14.57 7.27
C TRP A 221 -8.63 13.63 7.41
N LEU A 222 -8.71 12.84 8.49
CA LEU A 222 -9.88 12.02 8.80
C LEU A 222 -11.09 12.86 9.26
N LEU A 223 -10.88 14.08 9.77
CA LEU A 223 -11.94 14.92 10.32
C LEU A 223 -12.96 15.32 9.25
N ARG A 224 -14.25 15.22 9.58
CA ARG A 224 -15.36 15.49 8.65
C ARG A 224 -15.47 16.94 8.18
N ARG A 225 -14.94 17.89 8.95
CA ARG A 225 -14.97 19.33 8.62
C ARG A 225 -13.99 19.72 7.51
N ASN A 226 -13.10 18.83 7.09
CA ASN A 226 -12.28 19.09 5.91
C ASN A 226 -13.15 19.16 4.64
N PRO A 227 -12.70 19.85 3.59
CA PRO A 227 -13.39 19.87 2.30
C PRO A 227 -13.45 18.47 1.68
N PRO A 228 -14.41 18.21 0.76
CA PRO A 228 -14.54 16.93 0.06
C PRO A 228 -13.24 16.43 -0.56
N GLN A 229 -12.42 17.32 -1.11
CA GLN A 229 -11.13 16.96 -1.69
C GLN A 229 -10.14 16.38 -0.67
N THR A 230 -10.14 16.81 0.60
CA THR A 230 -9.28 16.17 1.61
C THR A 230 -9.73 14.73 1.89
N GLY A 231 -11.05 14.48 1.94
CA GLY A 231 -11.58 13.12 2.03
C GLY A 231 -11.23 12.29 0.79
N GLY A 232 -11.34 12.90 -0.40
CA GLY A 232 -10.89 12.30 -1.65
C GLY A 232 -9.39 11.97 -1.67
N LEU A 233 -8.54 12.82 -1.12
CA LEU A 233 -7.10 12.55 -0.97
C LEU A 233 -6.86 11.37 -0.03
N HIS A 234 -7.66 11.24 1.04
CA HIS A 234 -7.56 10.15 1.99
C HIS A 234 -7.89 8.79 1.35
N GLU A 235 -9.00 8.72 0.61
CA GLU A 235 -9.41 7.52 -0.13
C GLU A 235 -8.47 7.21 -1.31
N SER A 236 -8.06 8.25 -2.04
CA SER A 236 -7.11 8.10 -3.15
C SER A 236 -5.77 7.57 -2.66
N PHE A 237 -5.33 7.96 -1.46
CA PHE A 237 -4.12 7.39 -0.87
C PHE A 237 -4.24 5.89 -0.64
N GLY A 238 -5.39 5.39 -0.21
CA GLY A 238 -5.65 3.95 -0.09
C GLY A 238 -5.50 3.24 -1.45
N ASP A 239 -6.16 3.75 -2.49
CA ASP A 239 -6.09 3.17 -3.85
C ASP A 239 -4.66 3.20 -4.40
N LEU A 240 -3.97 4.34 -4.26
CA LEU A 240 -2.58 4.50 -4.69
C LEU A 240 -1.62 3.63 -3.87
N THR A 241 -1.92 3.35 -2.60
CA THR A 241 -1.15 2.40 -1.79
C THR A 241 -1.14 1.02 -2.44
N ALA A 242 -2.30 0.54 -2.89
CA ALA A 242 -2.40 -0.76 -3.55
C ALA A 242 -1.65 -0.78 -4.89
N ILE A 243 -1.80 0.24 -5.72
CA ILE A 243 -1.10 0.37 -7.02
C ILE A 243 0.42 0.39 -6.80
N PHE A 244 0.92 1.28 -5.93
CA PHE A 244 2.37 1.38 -5.69
C PHE A 244 2.92 0.13 -5.01
N LEU A 245 2.15 -0.52 -4.14
CA LEU A 245 2.57 -1.78 -3.55
C LEU A 245 2.68 -2.87 -4.61
N ALA A 246 1.71 -3.00 -5.51
CA ALA A 246 1.77 -3.94 -6.62
C ALA A 246 3.00 -3.67 -7.51
N LEU A 247 3.23 -2.41 -7.92
CA LEU A 247 4.40 -2.02 -8.73
C LEU A 247 5.74 -2.23 -8.02
N SER A 248 5.76 -2.24 -6.68
CA SER A 248 6.97 -2.58 -5.91
C SER A 248 7.29 -4.08 -5.88
N GLN A 249 6.48 -4.91 -6.54
CA GLN A 249 6.74 -6.34 -6.74
C GLN A 249 7.19 -6.55 -8.18
N LEU A 250 8.42 -7.00 -8.38
CA LEU A 250 8.99 -7.18 -9.72
C LEU A 250 8.16 -8.14 -10.59
N ASP A 251 7.63 -9.20 -10.00
CA ASP A 251 6.79 -10.18 -10.71
C ASP A 251 5.44 -9.59 -11.15
N GLN A 252 4.91 -8.61 -10.42
CA GLN A 252 3.71 -7.88 -10.83
C GLN A 252 4.01 -6.87 -11.94
N ALA A 253 5.14 -6.15 -11.86
CA ALA A 253 5.56 -5.26 -12.94
C ALA A 253 5.75 -6.03 -14.26
N GLU A 254 6.38 -7.21 -14.20
CA GLU A 254 6.49 -8.11 -15.35
C GLU A 254 5.12 -8.53 -15.92
N ALA A 255 4.18 -8.88 -15.04
CA ALA A 255 2.84 -9.29 -15.45
C ALA A 255 2.06 -8.15 -16.13
N VAL A 256 2.12 -6.92 -15.60
CA VAL A 256 1.49 -5.74 -16.22
C VAL A 256 2.05 -5.53 -17.63
N ILE A 257 3.37 -5.52 -17.78
CA ILE A 257 4.00 -5.35 -19.09
C ILE A 257 3.61 -6.45 -20.08
N ALA A 258 3.54 -7.71 -19.62
CA ALA A 258 3.14 -8.83 -20.46
C ALA A 258 1.66 -8.75 -20.88
N GLN A 259 0.77 -8.37 -19.95
CA GLN A 259 -0.67 -8.26 -20.19
C GLN A 259 -0.99 -7.13 -21.16
N THR A 260 -0.32 -5.98 -21.00
CA THR A 260 -0.66 -4.77 -21.74
C THR A 260 0.28 -4.43 -22.89
N LYS A 261 1.29 -5.29 -23.14
CA LYS A 261 2.36 -5.03 -24.11
C LYS A 261 3.04 -3.66 -23.89
N ALA A 262 3.18 -3.29 -22.62
CA ALA A 262 3.75 -2.02 -22.16
C ALA A 262 2.95 -0.76 -22.56
N ASP A 263 1.64 -0.88 -22.80
CA ASP A 263 0.71 0.25 -22.82
C ASP A 263 -0.07 0.27 -21.49
N LEU A 264 0.09 1.27 -20.63
CA LEU A 264 -0.58 1.24 -19.32
C LEU A 264 -2.07 1.60 -19.39
N HIS A 265 -2.58 2.03 -20.54
CA HIS A 265 -4.01 2.30 -20.78
C HIS A 265 -4.75 1.10 -21.40
N ASP A 266 -4.06 0.00 -21.66
CA ASP A 266 -4.70 -1.29 -21.95
C ASP A 266 -5.21 -1.91 -20.65
N LYS A 267 -6.29 -2.72 -20.73
CA LYS A 267 -6.91 -3.35 -19.56
C LYS A 267 -5.89 -4.16 -18.75
N THR A 268 -5.83 -3.90 -17.44
CA THR A 268 -4.91 -4.57 -16.52
C THR A 268 -5.45 -4.65 -15.10
N PHE A 269 -5.07 -5.71 -14.39
CA PHE A 269 -5.36 -5.89 -12.96
C PHE A 269 -4.77 -4.78 -12.06
N LEU A 270 -3.83 -3.98 -12.60
CA LEU A 270 -3.25 -2.86 -11.86
C LEU A 270 -4.23 -1.69 -11.74
N ALA A 271 -5.03 -1.45 -12.79
CA ALA A 271 -5.98 -0.35 -12.85
C ALA A 271 -7.31 -0.73 -12.17
N ASP A 272 -7.72 -1.99 -12.25
CA ASP A 272 -8.93 -2.50 -11.62
C ASP A 272 -8.71 -2.82 -10.13
N MET A 273 -9.38 -2.09 -9.25
CA MET A 273 -9.24 -2.21 -7.79
C MET A 273 -10.33 -3.10 -7.19
N ALA A 274 -9.93 -4.07 -6.37
CA ALA A 274 -10.77 -5.01 -5.63
C ALA A 274 -11.74 -5.76 -6.56
N GLU A 275 -11.20 -6.44 -7.56
CA GLU A 275 -11.95 -7.11 -8.64
C GLU A 275 -13.00 -8.10 -8.12
N GLN A 276 -12.63 -9.04 -7.26
CA GLN A 276 -13.56 -10.06 -6.74
C GLN A 276 -14.65 -9.42 -5.88
N PHE A 277 -14.30 -8.38 -5.13
CA PHE A 277 -15.28 -7.67 -4.32
C PHE A 277 -16.24 -6.85 -5.19
N GLY A 278 -15.74 -6.16 -6.21
CA GLY A 278 -16.57 -5.45 -7.20
C GLY A 278 -17.56 -6.37 -7.91
N LEU A 279 -17.08 -7.51 -8.39
CA LEU A 279 -17.92 -8.55 -9.02
C LEU A 279 -18.97 -9.09 -8.06
N ALA A 280 -18.60 -9.34 -6.80
CA ALA A 280 -19.54 -9.79 -5.76
C ALA A 280 -20.67 -8.80 -5.46
N LEU A 281 -20.45 -7.51 -5.73
CA LEU A 281 -21.47 -6.45 -5.65
C LEU A 281 -22.20 -6.18 -6.98
N GLY A 282 -21.96 -7.01 -8.02
CA GLY A 282 -22.60 -6.90 -9.32
C GLY A 282 -22.05 -5.78 -10.21
N ARG A 283 -20.82 -5.30 -9.96
CA ARG A 283 -20.16 -4.29 -10.79
C ARG A 283 -19.57 -4.94 -12.05
N PRO A 284 -19.51 -4.21 -13.18
CA PRO A 284 -18.94 -4.74 -14.42
C PRO A 284 -17.41 -4.88 -14.39
N ASN A 285 -16.74 -4.14 -13.50
CA ASN A 285 -15.30 -4.19 -13.23
C ASN A 285 -15.08 -4.31 -11.70
N GLY A 286 -13.86 -4.04 -11.21
CA GLY A 286 -13.60 -3.86 -9.78
C GLY A 286 -14.44 -2.75 -9.13
N LEU A 287 -14.24 -2.50 -7.83
CA LEU A 287 -14.92 -1.42 -7.11
C LEU A 287 -14.69 -0.05 -7.76
N ARG A 288 -13.47 0.18 -8.24
CA ARG A 288 -13.00 1.39 -8.91
C ARG A 288 -11.99 1.03 -10.01
N ASN A 289 -11.77 1.94 -10.94
CA ASN A 289 -10.76 1.81 -11.98
C ASN A 289 -9.86 3.07 -12.00
N ALA A 290 -8.56 2.89 -11.85
CA ALA A 290 -7.58 3.98 -11.82
C ALA A 290 -7.33 4.61 -13.19
N ASP A 291 -7.58 3.87 -14.28
CA ASP A 291 -7.53 4.37 -15.65
C ASP A 291 -8.89 4.98 -16.03
N ASN A 292 -9.10 6.25 -15.64
CA ASN A 292 -10.36 6.97 -15.85
C ASN A 292 -10.14 8.46 -16.14
N ASP A 293 -11.08 9.09 -16.83
CA ASP A 293 -11.03 10.52 -17.20
C ASP A 293 -11.88 11.43 -16.29
N LEU A 294 -12.26 10.98 -15.08
CA LEU A 294 -13.19 11.72 -14.23
C LEU A 294 -12.63 13.09 -13.82
N THR A 295 -13.47 14.10 -13.93
CA THR A 295 -13.17 15.48 -13.53
C THR A 295 -13.84 15.86 -12.21
N LEU A 296 -13.38 16.94 -11.56
CA LEU A 296 -14.02 17.46 -10.35
C LEU A 296 -15.52 17.78 -10.53
N ALA A 297 -15.92 18.28 -11.71
CA ALA A 297 -17.33 18.58 -12.01
C ALA A 297 -18.22 17.33 -12.05
N GLU A 298 -17.67 16.16 -12.36
CA GLU A 298 -18.42 14.90 -12.50
C GLU A 298 -18.48 14.09 -11.19
N ALA A 299 -17.47 14.26 -10.33
CA ALA A 299 -17.31 13.42 -9.15
C ALA A 299 -18.27 13.73 -7.98
N GLY A 300 -18.74 14.97 -7.87
CA GLY A 300 -19.51 15.41 -6.69
C GLY A 300 -18.66 15.41 -5.40
N ASN A 301 -19.33 15.23 -4.25
CA ASN A 301 -18.70 15.38 -2.93
C ASN A 301 -18.59 14.06 -2.14
N GLU A 302 -18.89 12.93 -2.77
CA GLU A 302 -18.73 11.61 -2.17
C GLU A 302 -17.25 11.20 -2.22
N VAL A 303 -16.70 10.79 -1.08
CA VAL A 303 -15.25 10.67 -0.89
C VAL A 303 -14.62 9.62 -1.81
N HIS A 304 -15.26 8.48 -2.06
CA HIS A 304 -14.76 7.52 -3.05
C HIS A 304 -14.86 8.08 -4.47
N ALA A 305 -15.97 8.72 -4.83
CA ALA A 305 -16.20 9.27 -6.17
C ALA A 305 -15.16 10.35 -6.51
N ILE A 306 -14.96 11.33 -5.62
CA ILE A 306 -13.98 12.41 -5.81
C ILE A 306 -12.54 11.93 -5.72
N SER A 307 -12.26 10.84 -4.98
CA SER A 307 -10.93 10.25 -4.95
C SER A 307 -10.45 9.75 -6.32
N GLN A 308 -11.36 9.26 -7.16
CA GLN A 308 -11.01 8.72 -8.48
C GLN A 308 -10.43 9.77 -9.42
N VAL A 309 -10.78 11.05 -9.23
CA VAL A 309 -10.19 12.19 -9.96
C VAL A 309 -8.68 12.27 -9.66
N PHE A 310 -8.30 12.22 -8.37
CA PHE A 310 -6.89 12.27 -8.00
C PHE A 310 -6.16 10.97 -8.38
N THR A 311 -6.75 9.80 -8.08
CA THR A 311 -6.18 8.49 -8.43
C THR A 311 -5.93 8.39 -9.95
N GLY A 312 -6.88 8.81 -10.77
CA GLY A 312 -6.74 8.79 -12.23
C GLY A 312 -5.68 9.77 -12.75
N ALA A 313 -5.57 10.96 -12.16
CA ALA A 313 -4.48 11.88 -12.49
C ALA A 313 -3.11 11.22 -12.25
N ILE A 314 -2.92 10.56 -11.10
CA ILE A 314 -1.66 9.90 -10.76
C ILE A 314 -1.38 8.70 -11.67
N TYR A 315 -2.41 7.92 -12.04
CA TYR A 315 -2.27 6.81 -12.97
C TYR A 315 -1.85 7.27 -14.37
N ASP A 316 -2.46 8.33 -14.89
CA ASP A 316 -2.04 8.94 -16.16
C ASP A 316 -0.59 9.46 -16.10
N ILE A 317 -0.20 10.10 -14.97
CA ILE A 317 1.17 10.59 -14.78
C ILE A 317 2.16 9.42 -14.75
N LEU A 318 1.80 8.29 -14.14
CA LEU A 318 2.59 7.05 -14.19
C LEU A 318 2.78 6.60 -15.64
N ALA A 319 1.69 6.53 -16.41
CA ALA A 319 1.70 6.12 -17.81
C ALA A 319 2.54 7.06 -18.69
N ASP A 320 2.38 8.38 -18.53
CA ASP A 320 3.14 9.39 -19.26
C ASP A 320 4.63 9.31 -18.97
N ILE A 321 5.02 9.23 -17.69
CA ILE A 321 6.43 9.12 -17.30
C ILE A 321 7.01 7.81 -17.84
N PHE A 322 6.28 6.71 -17.68
CA PHE A 322 6.71 5.41 -18.19
C PHE A 322 6.94 5.47 -19.70
N ALA A 323 5.94 5.89 -20.48
CA ALA A 323 6.02 6.01 -21.93
C ALA A 323 7.16 6.94 -22.39
N PHE A 324 7.39 8.06 -21.69
CA PHE A 324 8.46 9.01 -22.00
C PHE A 324 9.87 8.41 -21.79
N GLU A 325 10.05 7.68 -20.70
CA GLU A 325 11.33 7.07 -20.32
C GLU A 325 11.65 5.78 -21.08
N ARG A 326 10.64 5.17 -21.73
CA ARG A 326 10.84 3.92 -22.47
C ARG A 326 11.91 4.07 -23.55
N ARG A 327 12.79 3.07 -23.58
CA ARG A 327 13.82 2.87 -24.60
C ARG A 327 13.89 1.38 -24.96
N PRO A 328 12.91 0.87 -25.73
CA PRO A 328 12.86 -0.54 -26.09
C PRO A 328 14.18 -1.00 -26.72
N GLY A 329 14.79 -2.05 -26.15
CA GLY A 329 16.10 -2.56 -26.56
C GLY A 329 17.30 -2.09 -25.73
N LEU A 330 17.13 -1.08 -24.87
CA LEU A 330 18.17 -0.62 -23.92
C LEU A 330 17.81 -0.90 -22.46
N ILE A 331 16.53 -0.76 -22.13
CA ILE A 331 16.02 -0.91 -20.78
C ILE A 331 14.86 -1.91 -20.82
N ASP A 332 14.87 -2.87 -19.90
CA ASP A 332 13.74 -3.76 -19.68
C ASP A 332 12.51 -2.97 -19.18
N ASP A 333 11.37 -3.15 -19.85
CA ASP A 333 10.15 -2.38 -19.59
C ASP A 333 9.60 -2.65 -18.17
N ALA A 334 9.71 -3.87 -17.63
CA ALA A 334 9.25 -4.17 -16.28
C ALA A 334 10.15 -3.53 -15.22
N ALA A 335 11.47 -3.58 -15.41
CA ALA A 335 12.42 -2.89 -14.56
C ALA A 335 12.25 -1.35 -14.61
N LEU A 336 11.87 -0.80 -15.77
CA LEU A 336 11.54 0.60 -15.90
C LEU A 336 10.24 0.93 -15.14
N LEU A 337 9.17 0.17 -15.36
CA LEU A 337 7.88 0.36 -14.68
C LEU A 337 8.03 0.32 -13.15
N TYR A 338 8.80 -0.66 -12.64
CA TYR A 338 9.14 -0.75 -11.22
C TYR A 338 9.78 0.56 -10.69
N ARG A 339 10.80 1.09 -11.39
CA ARG A 339 11.49 2.32 -10.97
C ARG A 339 10.62 3.57 -11.11
N THR A 340 9.77 3.62 -12.13
CA THR A 340 8.81 4.71 -12.30
C THR A 340 7.80 4.71 -11.16
N GLY A 341 7.25 3.54 -10.81
CA GLY A 341 6.35 3.38 -9.66
C GLY A 341 7.02 3.76 -8.33
N GLU A 342 8.27 3.33 -8.11
CA GLU A 342 9.05 3.69 -6.92
C GLU A 342 9.25 5.21 -6.79
N TYR A 343 9.63 5.88 -7.88
CA TYR A 343 9.79 7.33 -7.89
C TYR A 343 8.46 8.05 -7.64
N LEU A 344 7.40 7.67 -8.35
CA LEU A 344 6.10 8.33 -8.23
C LEU A 344 5.46 8.12 -6.85
N CYS A 345 5.64 6.94 -6.25
CA CYS A 345 5.25 6.67 -4.86
C CYS A 345 5.91 7.66 -3.90
N GLY A 346 7.23 7.84 -3.99
CA GLY A 346 7.97 8.80 -3.17
C GLY A 346 7.62 10.26 -3.45
N LEU A 347 7.31 10.61 -4.70
CA LEU A 347 6.86 11.95 -5.09
C LEU A 347 5.49 12.27 -4.48
N VAL A 348 4.50 11.41 -4.69
CA VAL A 348 3.14 11.58 -4.16
C VAL A 348 3.17 11.65 -2.62
N LEU A 349 3.87 10.73 -1.97
CA LEU A 349 3.94 10.70 -0.51
C LEU A 349 4.55 11.98 0.08
N ARG A 350 5.68 12.46 -0.46
CA ARG A 350 6.28 13.72 0.00
C ARG A 350 5.36 14.91 -0.22
N SER A 351 4.64 14.95 -1.34
CA SER A 351 3.69 16.02 -1.65
C SER A 351 2.48 16.03 -0.73
N LEU A 352 1.96 14.85 -0.36
CA LEU A 352 0.90 14.72 0.63
C LEU A 352 1.38 15.19 2.01
N ILE A 353 2.60 14.82 2.41
CA ILE A 353 3.21 15.29 3.68
C ILE A 353 3.42 16.81 3.68
N ALA A 354 3.78 17.40 2.54
CA ALA A 354 4.00 18.84 2.41
C ALA A 354 2.70 19.66 2.38
N ALA A 355 1.59 19.08 1.93
CA ALA A 355 0.29 19.74 1.90
C ALA A 355 -0.21 20.13 3.31
N PRO A 356 -1.12 21.11 3.43
CA PRO A 356 -1.65 21.55 4.73
C PRO A 356 -2.21 20.41 5.59
N ASP A 357 -2.05 20.50 6.90
CA ASP A 357 -2.61 19.50 7.83
C ASP A 357 -4.14 19.53 7.90
N PHE A 358 -4.77 20.58 7.39
CA PHE A 358 -6.22 20.74 7.36
C PHE A 358 -6.60 21.53 6.10
N GLY A 359 -7.75 21.25 5.50
CA GLY A 359 -8.22 21.98 4.32
C GLY A 359 -7.38 21.74 3.05
N ALA A 360 -6.67 20.61 2.99
CA ALA A 360 -5.84 20.27 1.83
C ALA A 360 -6.71 19.91 0.61
N THR A 361 -6.33 20.42 -0.55
CA THR A 361 -7.01 20.18 -1.83
C THR A 361 -6.09 19.44 -2.80
N PHE A 362 -6.62 18.94 -3.91
CA PHE A 362 -5.82 18.30 -4.96
C PHE A 362 -4.76 19.25 -5.52
N ALA A 363 -5.08 20.54 -5.64
CA ALA A 363 -4.17 21.57 -6.11
C ALA A 363 -2.92 21.68 -5.21
N HIS A 364 -3.06 21.62 -3.89
CA HIS A 364 -1.93 21.67 -2.96
C HIS A 364 -0.93 20.52 -3.24
N VAL A 365 -1.45 19.30 -3.34
CA VAL A 365 -0.62 18.11 -3.56
C VAL A 365 0.00 18.14 -4.95
N ALA A 366 -0.79 18.43 -5.99
CA ALA A 366 -0.33 18.53 -7.37
C ALA A 366 0.76 19.59 -7.57
N SER A 367 0.62 20.77 -6.93
CA SER A 367 1.64 21.81 -6.94
C SER A 367 2.93 21.37 -6.25
N HIS A 368 2.85 20.71 -5.10
CA HIS A 368 4.04 20.14 -4.47
C HIS A 368 4.70 19.07 -5.34
N MET A 369 3.92 18.21 -6.02
CA MET A 369 4.47 17.22 -6.95
C MET A 369 5.26 17.89 -8.08
N ALA A 370 4.68 18.92 -8.70
CA ALA A 370 5.32 19.69 -9.76
C ALA A 370 6.64 20.34 -9.28
N GLN A 371 6.67 20.88 -8.06
CA GLN A 371 7.85 21.50 -7.46
C GLN A 371 8.94 20.47 -7.09
N PHE A 372 8.54 19.36 -6.47
CA PHE A 372 9.46 18.32 -6.04
C PHE A 372 10.07 17.58 -7.23
N ALA A 373 9.32 17.36 -8.32
CA ALA A 373 9.89 16.79 -9.54
C ALA A 373 11.05 17.65 -10.09
N VAL A 374 10.93 18.97 -10.05
CA VAL A 374 12.03 19.90 -10.43
C VAL A 374 13.19 19.82 -9.42
N SER A 375 12.88 19.82 -8.13
CA SER A 375 13.88 19.76 -7.06
C SER A 375 14.68 18.45 -7.08
N ASP A 376 14.04 17.36 -7.50
CA ASP A 376 14.67 16.04 -7.69
C ASP A 376 15.51 15.97 -8.98
N GLY A 377 15.57 17.05 -9.78
CA GLY A 377 16.33 17.12 -11.02
C GLY A 377 15.72 16.33 -12.18
N LYS A 378 14.41 16.06 -12.16
CA LYS A 378 13.74 15.35 -13.26
C LYS A 378 13.59 16.23 -14.51
N PRO A 379 13.46 15.62 -15.70
CA PRO A 379 13.21 16.34 -16.94
C PRO A 379 11.96 17.25 -16.85
N PRO A 380 11.93 18.40 -17.54
CA PRO A 380 10.78 19.31 -17.53
C PRO A 380 9.44 18.65 -17.88
N GLN A 381 9.48 17.58 -18.69
CA GLN A 381 8.32 16.78 -19.08
C GLN A 381 7.57 16.21 -17.89
N TYR A 382 8.25 15.81 -16.81
CA TYR A 382 7.57 15.28 -15.61
C TYR A 382 6.63 16.31 -15.00
N ARG A 383 7.12 17.54 -14.84
CA ARG A 383 6.31 18.65 -14.33
C ARG A 383 5.15 18.96 -15.28
N GLU A 384 5.40 18.87 -16.58
CA GLU A 384 4.37 19.12 -17.59
C GLU A 384 3.26 18.06 -17.56
N PHE A 385 3.61 16.77 -17.50
CA PHE A 385 2.64 15.68 -17.33
C PHE A 385 1.79 15.88 -16.09
N ILE A 386 2.41 16.23 -14.94
CA ILE A 386 1.69 16.55 -13.71
C ILE A 386 0.68 17.67 -13.96
N ARG A 387 1.12 18.80 -14.54
CA ARG A 387 0.24 19.94 -14.81
C ARG A 387 -0.89 19.58 -15.77
N GLN A 388 -0.59 18.89 -16.86
CA GLN A 388 -1.57 18.54 -17.88
C GLN A 388 -2.64 17.59 -17.33
N ARG A 389 -2.25 16.51 -16.66
CA ARG A 389 -3.19 15.49 -16.15
C ARG A 389 -4.11 16.00 -15.06
N PHE A 390 -3.61 16.89 -14.20
CA PHE A 390 -4.46 17.60 -13.23
C PHE A 390 -5.34 18.67 -13.90
N THR A 391 -4.84 19.40 -14.89
CA THR A 391 -5.62 20.42 -15.62
C THR A 391 -6.80 19.79 -16.36
N LEU A 392 -6.61 18.66 -17.04
CA LEU A 392 -7.69 17.91 -17.71
C LEU A 392 -8.80 17.50 -16.73
N ARG A 393 -8.43 17.30 -15.46
CA ARG A 393 -9.33 16.93 -14.37
C ARG A 393 -9.82 18.12 -13.54
N GLN A 394 -9.62 19.33 -14.07
CA GLN A 394 -10.05 20.62 -13.51
C GLN A 394 -9.36 20.99 -12.18
N VAL A 395 -8.18 20.42 -11.92
CA VAL A 395 -7.33 20.77 -10.78
C VAL A 395 -6.24 21.74 -11.24
N GLN A 396 -6.27 22.96 -10.74
CA GLN A 396 -5.30 24.00 -11.10
C GLN A 396 -4.00 23.83 -10.33
N VAL A 397 -2.90 23.60 -11.06
CA VAL A 397 -1.57 23.44 -10.46
C VAL A 397 -0.86 24.80 -10.41
N ALA A 398 -0.76 25.38 -9.21
CA ALA A 398 -0.02 26.61 -8.95
C ALA A 398 1.50 26.41 -9.06
N GLU A 399 2.22 27.50 -9.39
CA GLU A 399 3.69 27.56 -9.37
C GLU A 399 4.24 27.45 -7.94
N ASP A 400 3.61 28.12 -6.97
CA ASP A 400 3.89 27.96 -5.54
C ASP A 400 2.70 27.33 -4.80
N ALA A 401 2.84 26.09 -4.33
CA ALA A 401 1.82 25.43 -3.53
C ALA A 401 1.43 26.22 -2.26
N ARG A 402 2.36 27.03 -1.72
CA ARG A 402 2.15 27.81 -0.48
C ARG A 402 1.30 29.07 -0.68
N THR A 403 1.04 29.46 -1.94
CA THR A 403 0.15 30.60 -2.23
C THR A 403 -1.31 30.18 -2.39
N LEU A 404 -1.60 28.88 -2.31
CA LEU A 404 -2.97 28.37 -2.35
C LEU A 404 -3.65 28.60 -1.00
N ASP A 405 -4.93 28.95 -1.05
CA ASP A 405 -5.75 29.15 0.14
C ASP A 405 -6.11 27.81 0.78
N ILE A 406 -6.11 27.77 2.11
CA ILE A 406 -6.60 26.62 2.87
C ILE A 406 -8.12 26.68 2.93
N GLU A 407 -8.79 25.65 2.41
CA GLU A 407 -10.25 25.55 2.44
C GLU A 407 -10.74 25.05 3.81
N ALA A 408 -10.67 25.92 4.83
CA ALA A 408 -11.02 25.54 6.20
C ALA A 408 -12.53 25.38 6.46
N ASP A 409 -13.38 25.93 5.58
CA ASP A 409 -14.85 25.85 5.66
C ASP A 409 -15.46 26.08 4.27
N SER A 410 -15.45 25.05 3.41
CA SER A 410 -16.02 25.13 2.06
C SER A 410 -17.55 25.31 2.04
N GLY A 411 -18.21 25.27 3.21
CA GLY A 411 -19.67 25.16 3.35
C GLY A 411 -20.25 23.85 2.78
N THR A 412 -19.42 23.00 2.17
CA THR A 412 -19.80 21.79 1.46
C THR A 412 -19.28 20.58 2.23
N LEU A 413 -20.19 19.82 2.84
CA LEU A 413 -19.83 18.66 3.64
C LEU A 413 -19.45 17.46 2.77
N GLN A 414 -18.53 16.65 3.27
CA GLN A 414 -18.18 15.36 2.68
C GLN A 414 -19.38 14.41 2.76
N ASP A 415 -19.66 13.69 1.67
CA ASP A 415 -20.52 12.52 1.67
C ASP A 415 -19.67 11.26 1.86
N ARG A 416 -19.93 10.50 2.93
CA ARG A 416 -19.17 9.30 3.33
C ARG A 416 -20.01 8.02 3.32
N ARG A 417 -21.25 8.09 2.79
CA ARG A 417 -22.24 7.00 2.87
C ARG A 417 -21.79 5.69 2.21
N SER A 418 -20.98 5.78 1.17
CA SER A 418 -20.43 4.63 0.43
C SER A 418 -18.95 4.38 0.71
N CYS A 419 -18.33 5.14 1.63
CA CYS A 419 -16.93 4.98 2.03
C CYS A 419 -16.69 3.61 2.68
N CYS A 420 -15.45 3.11 2.63
CA CYS A 420 -15.00 2.06 3.55
C CYS A 420 -15.31 2.48 5.00
N GLY A 421 -15.38 1.54 5.93
CA GLY A 421 -15.76 1.84 7.33
C GLY A 421 -14.85 2.88 8.01
N THR A 422 -13.65 3.10 7.47
CA THR A 422 -12.60 3.94 8.03
C THR A 422 -13.05 5.36 8.32
N MET A 423 -13.70 6.06 7.40
CA MET A 423 -14.07 7.47 7.62
C MET A 423 -15.40 7.66 8.35
N ASN A 424 -16.09 6.57 8.73
CA ASN A 424 -17.45 6.62 9.27
C ASN A 424 -17.54 6.51 10.80
N HIS A 425 -16.40 6.42 11.51
CA HIS A 425 -16.40 6.40 12.97
C HIS A 425 -16.85 7.74 13.57
N ALA A 426 -17.64 7.68 14.65
CA ALA A 426 -18.26 8.83 15.31
C ALA A 426 -17.24 9.89 15.78
N GLU A 427 -16.02 9.47 16.14
CA GLU A 427 -14.93 10.37 16.57
C GLU A 427 -14.57 11.42 15.51
N TYR A 428 -14.79 11.16 14.22
CA TYR A 428 -14.46 12.10 13.15
C TYR A 428 -15.53 13.15 12.88
N PHE A 429 -16.69 13.02 13.53
CA PHE A 429 -17.81 13.95 13.41
C PHE A 429 -17.73 15.10 14.42
N GLU A 430 -16.69 15.16 15.26
CA GLU A 430 -16.47 16.18 16.31
C GLU A 430 -17.77 16.52 17.07
N LEU A 431 -18.43 15.49 17.63
CA LEU A 431 -19.61 15.63 18.50
C LEU A 431 -19.32 16.51 19.74
N GLU A 432 -18.07 16.64 20.15
CA GLU A 432 -17.65 17.43 21.32
C GLU A 432 -17.90 18.93 21.15
N ASP A 433 -17.71 19.50 19.95
CA ASP A 433 -17.98 20.92 19.69
C ASP A 433 -19.49 21.20 19.72
N VAL A 434 -20.31 20.28 19.18
CA VAL A 434 -21.78 20.37 19.23
C VAL A 434 -22.26 20.27 20.68
N LEU A 435 -21.70 19.35 21.46
CA LEU A 435 -22.01 19.19 22.88
C LEU A 435 -21.52 20.39 23.70
N ASP A 436 -20.38 21.01 23.36
CA ASP A 436 -19.89 22.22 24.03
C ASP A 436 -20.68 23.47 23.63
N GLU A 437 -21.19 23.56 22.40
CA GLU A 437 -22.16 24.58 21.98
C GLU A 437 -23.50 24.41 22.71
N GLU A 438 -24.03 23.19 22.77
CA GLU A 438 -25.25 22.88 23.54
C GLU A 438 -25.05 23.17 25.04
N ARG A 439 -23.88 22.85 25.59
CA ARG A 439 -23.53 23.14 26.98
C ARG A 439 -23.40 24.64 27.23
N LYS A 440 -22.82 25.41 26.32
CA LYS A 440 -22.76 26.89 26.38
C LYS A 440 -24.15 27.51 26.23
N ALA A 441 -24.99 26.97 25.37
CA ALA A 441 -26.38 27.40 25.20
C ALA A 441 -27.20 27.11 26.47
N LEU A 442 -27.04 25.92 27.07
CA LEU A 442 -27.67 25.56 28.33
C LEU A 442 -27.18 26.44 29.49
N ALA A 443 -25.87 26.70 29.58
CA ALA A 443 -25.31 27.60 30.59
C ALA A 443 -25.86 29.03 30.46
N SER A 444 -25.98 29.53 29.22
CA SER A 444 -26.55 30.86 28.93
C SER A 444 -28.05 30.91 29.28
N TRP A 445 -28.80 29.86 28.94
CA TRP A 445 -30.22 29.74 29.30
C TRP A 445 -30.42 29.72 30.82
N CYS A 446 -29.61 28.94 31.55
CA CYS A 446 -29.65 28.89 33.02
C CYS A 446 -29.35 30.25 33.65
N GLN A 447 -28.35 30.99 33.15
CA GLN A 447 -28.02 32.33 33.66
C GLN A 447 -29.16 33.33 33.45
N GLN A 448 -29.81 33.31 32.28
CA GLN A 448 -30.95 34.17 31.97
C GLN A 448 -32.18 33.81 32.83
N HIS A 449 -32.44 32.53 33.05
CA HIS A 449 -33.56 32.08 33.89
C HIS A 449 -33.34 32.34 35.39
N TYR A 450 -32.10 32.25 35.88
CA TYR A 450 -31.76 32.62 37.27
C TYR A 450 -31.88 34.13 37.50
N ALA A 451 -31.46 34.96 36.54
CA ALA A 451 -31.60 36.41 36.61
C ALA A 451 -33.09 36.84 36.61
N ALA A 452 -33.93 36.20 35.81
CA ALA A 452 -35.37 36.48 35.77
C ALA A 452 -36.12 36.10 37.05
N ARG A 453 -35.64 35.09 37.80
CA ARG A 453 -36.21 34.67 39.09
C ARG A 453 -35.79 35.52 40.29
N ASN A 454 -34.62 36.15 40.24
CA ASN A 454 -34.08 36.98 41.34
C ASN A 454 -34.45 38.47 41.22
N HIS A 455 -35.14 38.86 40.13
CA HIS A 455 -35.66 40.21 39.89
C HIS A 455 -37.20 40.26 39.89
N ALA A 456 -37.87 39.21 40.38
CA ALA A 456 -39.32 39.13 40.56
C ALA A 456 -39.72 39.32 42.03
#